data_AF-A0A2E4MCF4-F1
#
_entry.id   AF-A0A2E4MCF4-F1
#
_cell.length_a   1.000
_cell.length_b   1.000
_cell.length_c   1.000
_cell.angle_alpha   90.00
_cell.angle_beta   90.00
_cell.angle_gamma   90.00
#
_symmetry.space_group_name_H-M   'P 1'
#
loop_
_entity.id
_entity.type
_entity.pdbx_description
1 polymer ?
#
loop_
_entity_poly.entity_id
_entity_poly.type
_entity_poly.pdbx_seq_one_letter_code
_entity_poly.pdbx_strand_id
1 'polypeptide(L)'
;MSKARENLPQHLLEYTVSQDYKLYTEIDQAVWRYVMKISVPFFKKHAHNAYIEGLEMTGIPMDHIPHVDGMDKRLDKFNWGAVTVKGFIPHIIFMEFLSKKILPIAVDIRINEHITYTPAPDIIHEAAGHAPIIADRDYAEYLCSYGEIAKKAIQSKKDSIQYDIIRKLSDMKEDPNADPNELKKIEEKFEKVFSEDHWISEANELSKMNWWTIEYGLIGDLENPKIYGAGLLSSVGESLECLNSKVKKIPMSIDCIDQDYNITEPQPQLFVTKSFKDLKDILIKYSKTMAFKTGGKSGIEKAINSKNVTTSVYDSGLQISGTLTNYINDNNKEMTYLSFGGSVQLSYNDSELEGHGTKYHSEGYGAAIGVLSKINLPLNQLNNNHIESLGIKENHKILLTFIGGLIVSGTVKKVLMIDDSPVLISLDNCSVKLNEDYLYKPEWGPYDLSCGGKIVSVFGGPADWDNYYKNNSPTLGTPHQSTNLSKENTELNELYKEVRILREDDRPSNDYLPILNKLYNEHPDDWLLCTEIYEIIYSDPSLVKEKKELKNYIKEFAKNKMLFNVINRFINLVEA
;
A
#
# COMPACT_ATOMS: atom_id res chain seq x y z
N MET A 1 -15.56 11.91 13.19
CA MET A 1 -14.50 11.59 12.23
C MET A 1 -13.20 11.98 12.92
N SER A 2 -12.12 11.21 12.77
CA SER A 2 -10.81 11.59 13.30
C SER A 2 -10.28 12.82 12.60
N LYS A 3 -9.38 13.56 13.26
CA LYS A 3 -8.73 14.73 12.64
C LYS A 3 -7.91 14.35 11.41
N ALA A 4 -7.31 13.17 11.43
CA ALA A 4 -6.54 12.65 10.30
C ALA A 4 -7.45 12.46 9.06
N ARG A 5 -8.66 11.92 9.26
CA ARG A 5 -9.60 11.63 8.17
C ARG A 5 -10.25 12.89 7.61
N GLU A 6 -10.48 13.91 8.44
CA GLU A 6 -11.01 15.22 8.01
C GLU A 6 -10.06 15.97 7.06
N ASN A 7 -8.75 15.68 7.12
CA ASN A 7 -7.71 16.36 6.33
C ASN A 7 -7.21 15.52 5.14
N LEU A 8 -7.97 14.50 4.71
CA LEU A 8 -7.59 13.67 3.57
C LEU A 8 -7.72 14.46 2.24
N PRO A 9 -6.69 14.42 1.38
CA PRO A 9 -6.78 14.94 0.02
C PRO A 9 -7.91 14.31 -0.80
N GLN A 10 -8.43 15.05 -1.77
CA GLN A 10 -9.55 14.61 -2.60
C GLN A 10 -9.24 13.32 -3.38
N HIS A 11 -8.03 13.19 -3.95
CA HIS A 11 -7.65 11.98 -4.69
C HIS A 11 -7.62 10.72 -3.83
N LEU A 12 -7.32 10.83 -2.53
CA LEU A 12 -7.38 9.68 -1.62
C LEU A 12 -8.82 9.29 -1.30
N LEU A 13 -9.74 10.26 -1.22
CA LEU A 13 -11.16 9.99 -0.96
C LEU A 13 -11.80 9.14 -2.07
N GLU A 14 -11.30 9.22 -3.31
CA GLU A 14 -11.78 8.40 -4.44
C GLU A 14 -11.57 6.89 -4.25
N TYR A 15 -10.62 6.51 -3.39
CA TYR A 15 -10.35 5.10 -3.05
C TYR A 15 -11.13 4.62 -1.82
N THR A 16 -11.89 5.50 -1.17
CA THR A 16 -12.68 5.14 0.02
C THR A 16 -14.08 4.68 -0.37
N VAL A 17 -14.64 3.78 0.43
CA VAL A 17 -16.02 3.28 0.29
C VAL A 17 -16.80 3.46 1.58
N SER A 18 -18.13 3.45 1.52
CA SER A 18 -18.94 3.38 2.74
C SER A 18 -19.08 1.94 3.21
N GLN A 19 -18.94 1.69 4.50
CA GLN A 19 -19.27 0.41 5.12
C GLN A 19 -20.78 0.33 5.35
N ASP A 20 -21.48 -0.45 4.54
CA ASP A 20 -22.89 -0.78 4.77
C ASP A 20 -22.98 -2.08 5.57
N TYR A 21 -23.28 -1.94 6.85
CA TYR A 21 -23.34 -3.06 7.78
C TYR A 21 -24.42 -4.09 7.41
N LYS A 22 -25.43 -3.71 6.61
CA LYS A 22 -26.48 -4.62 6.14
C LYS A 22 -25.99 -5.63 5.10
N LEU A 23 -24.82 -5.40 4.52
CA LEU A 23 -24.23 -6.31 3.53
C LEU A 23 -23.45 -7.46 4.17
N TYR A 24 -23.13 -7.37 5.46
CA TYR A 24 -22.60 -8.51 6.22
C TYR A 24 -23.72 -9.49 6.54
N THR A 25 -23.49 -10.75 6.21
CA THR A 25 -24.36 -11.87 6.52
C THR A 25 -24.17 -12.33 7.96
N GLU A 26 -25.05 -13.21 8.45
CA GLU A 26 -24.89 -13.82 9.77
C GLU A 26 -23.75 -14.84 9.79
N ILE A 27 -23.47 -15.46 8.63
CA ILE A 27 -22.30 -16.31 8.41
C ILE A 27 -21.02 -15.47 8.58
N ASP A 28 -20.96 -14.28 7.98
CA ASP A 28 -19.81 -13.37 8.12
C ASP A 28 -19.54 -13.01 9.59
N GLN A 29 -20.60 -12.72 10.35
CA GLN A 29 -20.50 -12.45 11.78
C GLN A 29 -19.95 -13.66 12.54
N ALA A 30 -20.38 -14.88 12.19
CA ALA A 30 -19.87 -16.11 12.79
C ALA A 30 -18.40 -16.37 12.43
N VAL A 31 -17.98 -16.09 11.19
CA VAL A 31 -16.58 -16.17 10.76
C VAL A 31 -15.71 -15.27 11.62
N TRP A 32 -16.10 -14.00 11.80
CA TRP A 32 -15.39 -13.07 12.67
C TRP A 32 -15.28 -13.62 14.10
N ARG A 33 -16.42 -13.98 14.71
CA ARG A 33 -16.47 -14.53 16.08
C ARG A 33 -15.51 -15.69 16.26
N TYR A 34 -15.58 -16.63 15.33
CA TYR A 34 -14.83 -17.86 15.40
C TYR A 34 -13.32 -17.60 15.30
N VAL A 35 -12.89 -16.81 14.31
CA VAL A 35 -11.48 -16.44 14.14
C VAL A 35 -10.96 -15.71 15.38
N MET A 36 -11.68 -14.71 15.88
CA MET A 36 -11.25 -13.97 17.07
C MET A 36 -11.15 -14.88 18.30
N LYS A 37 -12.15 -15.74 18.52
CA LYS A 37 -12.20 -16.67 19.65
C LYS A 37 -11.00 -17.60 19.72
N ILE A 38 -10.61 -18.19 18.58
CA ILE A 38 -9.46 -19.10 18.58
C ILE A 38 -8.15 -18.33 18.62
N SER A 39 -8.06 -17.18 17.95
CA SER A 39 -6.84 -16.39 17.77
C SER A 39 -6.35 -15.71 19.04
N VAL A 40 -7.20 -14.93 19.70
CA VAL A 40 -6.79 -14.04 20.80
C VAL A 40 -6.16 -14.77 22.01
N PRO A 41 -6.67 -15.92 22.48
CA PRO A 41 -6.04 -16.66 23.59
C PRO A 41 -4.59 -17.09 23.33
N PHE A 42 -4.23 -17.37 22.07
CA PHE A 42 -2.85 -17.67 21.68
C PHE A 42 -2.01 -16.40 21.60
N PHE A 43 -2.52 -15.36 20.96
CA PHE A 43 -1.79 -14.09 20.84
C PHE A 43 -1.52 -13.45 22.20
N LYS A 44 -2.38 -13.68 23.19
CA LYS A 44 -2.12 -13.30 24.58
C LYS A 44 -0.81 -13.85 25.15
N LYS A 45 -0.32 -14.98 24.65
CA LYS A 45 0.93 -15.61 25.06
C LYS A 45 2.08 -15.34 24.08
N HIS A 46 1.77 -15.20 22.79
CA HIS A 46 2.75 -15.27 21.69
C HIS A 46 2.95 -13.96 20.92
N ALA A 47 1.99 -13.02 20.96
CA ALA A 47 2.13 -11.72 20.33
C ALA A 47 2.89 -10.72 21.21
N HIS A 48 3.31 -9.61 20.60
CA HIS A 48 3.83 -8.46 21.31
C HIS A 48 2.78 -7.91 22.29
N ASN A 49 3.21 -7.42 23.46
CA ASN A 49 2.31 -7.01 24.54
C ASN A 49 1.28 -5.95 24.11
N ALA A 50 1.66 -5.08 23.17
CA ALA A 50 0.77 -4.06 22.62
C ALA A 50 -0.46 -4.62 21.89
N TYR A 51 -0.43 -5.88 21.44
CA TYR A 51 -1.53 -6.45 20.64
C TYR A 51 -2.83 -6.57 21.43
N ILE A 52 -2.79 -7.18 22.62
CA ILE A 52 -4.00 -7.47 23.39
C ILE A 52 -4.64 -6.19 23.94
N GLU A 53 -3.82 -5.30 24.50
CA GLU A 53 -4.29 -3.98 24.94
C GLU A 53 -4.78 -3.15 23.74
N GLY A 54 -4.08 -3.28 22.60
CA GLY A 54 -4.41 -2.63 21.34
C GLY A 54 -5.79 -2.99 20.80
N LEU A 55 -6.23 -4.24 20.92
CA LEU A 55 -7.57 -4.67 20.48
C LEU A 55 -8.67 -3.82 21.16
N GLU A 56 -8.59 -3.68 22.48
CA GLU A 56 -9.54 -2.88 23.25
C GLU A 56 -9.39 -1.37 22.93
N MET A 57 -8.15 -0.89 22.88
CA MET A 57 -7.84 0.52 22.66
C MET A 57 -8.32 1.02 21.29
N THR A 58 -8.32 0.15 20.28
CA THR A 58 -8.76 0.45 18.91
C THR A 58 -10.22 0.09 18.64
N GLY A 59 -10.92 -0.48 19.61
CA GLY A 59 -12.35 -0.77 19.53
C GLY A 59 -12.69 -2.00 18.69
N ILE A 60 -11.84 -3.02 18.74
CA ILE A 60 -12.04 -4.29 18.03
C ILE A 60 -12.74 -5.28 18.97
N PRO A 61 -14.00 -5.62 18.69
CA PRO A 61 -14.76 -6.56 19.51
C PRO A 61 -14.42 -8.02 19.17
N MET A 62 -14.74 -8.91 20.11
CA MET A 62 -14.51 -10.36 19.95
C MET A 62 -15.67 -11.07 19.25
N ASP A 63 -16.86 -10.48 19.25
CA ASP A 63 -18.13 -11.17 19.02
C ASP A 63 -18.92 -10.68 17.77
N HIS A 64 -18.45 -9.63 17.10
CA HIS A 64 -19.09 -9.09 15.89
C HIS A 64 -18.09 -8.32 15.03
N ILE A 65 -18.37 -8.13 13.75
CA ILE A 65 -17.53 -7.32 12.86
C ILE A 65 -17.54 -5.85 13.33
N PRO A 66 -16.39 -5.17 13.47
CA PRO A 66 -16.33 -3.79 13.95
C PRO A 66 -16.92 -2.79 12.94
N HIS A 67 -17.52 -1.73 13.47
CA HIS A 67 -17.78 -0.52 12.70
C HIS A 67 -16.50 0.30 12.57
N VAL A 68 -16.01 0.53 11.35
CA VAL A 68 -14.76 1.25 11.11
C VAL A 68 -14.85 2.71 11.55
N ASP A 69 -16.02 3.35 11.46
CA ASP A 69 -16.25 4.68 12.04
C ASP A 69 -16.11 4.72 13.57
N GLY A 70 -16.34 3.59 14.23
CA GLY A 70 -16.06 3.40 15.66
C GLY A 70 -14.57 3.30 15.92
N MET A 71 -13.86 2.53 15.11
CA MET A 71 -12.39 2.40 15.16
C MET A 71 -11.68 3.72 14.87
N ASP A 72 -12.14 4.49 13.88
CA ASP A 72 -11.64 5.82 13.53
C ASP A 72 -11.64 6.77 14.75
N LYS A 73 -12.75 6.80 15.49
CA LYS A 73 -12.86 7.59 16.74
C LYS A 73 -11.92 7.11 17.84
N ARG A 74 -11.63 5.81 17.89
CA ARG A 74 -10.71 5.22 18.88
C ARG A 74 -9.26 5.53 18.53
N LEU A 75 -8.89 5.40 17.27
CA LEU A 75 -7.56 5.70 16.74
C LEU A 75 -7.19 7.19 16.86
N ASP A 76 -8.16 8.10 16.83
CA ASP A 76 -7.92 9.55 16.98
C ASP A 76 -7.20 9.89 18.29
N LYS A 77 -7.39 9.06 19.33
CA LYS A 77 -6.67 9.18 20.62
C LYS A 77 -5.16 8.99 20.50
N PHE A 78 -4.71 8.33 19.44
CA PHE A 78 -3.30 8.08 19.12
C PHE A 78 -2.81 8.95 17.96
N ASN A 79 -3.59 9.95 17.53
CA ASN A 79 -3.34 10.77 16.34
C ASN A 79 -3.29 9.95 15.04
N TRP A 80 -4.11 8.90 15.00
CA TRP A 80 -4.36 8.06 13.82
C TRP A 80 -5.85 8.08 13.47
N GLY A 81 -6.20 7.61 12.29
CA GLY A 81 -7.59 7.38 11.89
C GLY A 81 -7.72 6.13 11.04
N ALA A 82 -8.94 5.83 10.64
CA ALA A 82 -9.22 4.72 9.72
C ALA A 82 -10.22 5.12 8.65
N VAL A 83 -10.04 4.56 7.46
CA VAL A 83 -11.00 4.67 6.36
C VAL A 83 -11.29 3.29 5.80
N THR A 84 -12.45 3.16 5.22
CA THR A 84 -12.89 1.93 4.56
C THR A 84 -12.51 1.96 3.09
N VAL A 85 -11.95 0.86 2.60
CA VAL A 85 -11.56 0.67 1.19
C VAL A 85 -12.13 -0.65 0.66
N LYS A 86 -12.16 -0.82 -0.66
CA LYS A 86 -12.63 -2.04 -1.32
C LYS A 86 -11.45 -2.79 -1.92
N GLY A 87 -11.27 -4.04 -1.50
CA GLY A 87 -10.19 -4.92 -1.99
C GLY A 87 -8.81 -4.27 -1.93
N PHE A 88 -7.97 -4.57 -2.92
CA PHE A 88 -6.65 -3.96 -3.05
C PHE A 88 -6.73 -2.54 -3.63
N ILE A 89 -6.18 -1.58 -2.91
CA ILE A 89 -5.88 -0.23 -3.43
C ILE A 89 -4.43 -0.14 -3.90
N PRO A 90 -4.12 0.70 -4.92
CA PRO A 90 -2.76 0.82 -5.43
C PRO A 90 -1.76 1.05 -4.31
N HIS A 91 -0.64 0.32 -4.31
CA HIS A 91 0.32 0.35 -3.20
C HIS A 91 0.76 1.77 -2.81
N ILE A 92 0.98 2.65 -3.79
CA ILE A 92 1.34 4.05 -3.54
C ILE A 92 0.26 4.82 -2.78
N ILE A 93 -1.02 4.53 -3.04
CA ILE A 93 -2.17 5.13 -2.36
C ILE A 93 -2.25 4.60 -0.92
N PHE A 94 -2.05 3.29 -0.71
CA PHE A 94 -1.98 2.72 0.63
C PHE A 94 -0.85 3.37 1.46
N MET A 95 0.34 3.51 0.87
CA MET A 95 1.48 4.15 1.54
C MET A 95 1.22 5.64 1.82
N GLU A 96 0.49 6.34 0.95
CA GLU A 96 0.10 7.72 1.19
C GLU A 96 -0.86 7.83 2.39
N PHE A 97 -1.88 6.96 2.50
CA PHE A 97 -2.75 6.89 3.68
C PHE A 97 -1.94 6.71 4.97
N LEU A 98 -1.00 5.77 5.00
CA LEU A 98 -0.13 5.56 6.15
C LEU A 98 0.71 6.80 6.48
N SER A 99 1.22 7.51 5.48
CA SER A 99 1.96 8.77 5.66
C SER A 99 1.10 9.88 6.28
N LYS A 100 -0.23 9.76 6.18
CA LYS A 100 -1.22 10.65 6.78
C LYS A 100 -1.79 10.10 8.09
N LYS A 101 -1.22 9.01 8.61
CA LYS A 101 -1.68 8.30 9.82
C LYS A 101 -3.11 7.80 9.68
N ILE A 102 -3.49 7.37 8.49
CA ILE A 102 -4.76 6.72 8.20
C ILE A 102 -4.50 5.27 7.86
N LEU A 103 -5.17 4.36 8.56
CA LEU A 103 -5.20 2.94 8.21
C LEU A 103 -6.36 2.67 7.24
N PRO A 104 -6.10 2.23 6.00
CA PRO A 104 -7.12 1.69 5.11
C PRO A 104 -7.57 0.32 5.63
N ILE A 105 -8.87 0.12 5.76
CA ILE A 105 -9.46 -1.15 6.22
C ILE A 105 -10.38 -1.67 5.13
N ALA A 106 -10.10 -2.87 4.63
CA ALA A 106 -10.96 -3.55 3.68
C ALA A 106 -12.34 -3.79 4.31
N VAL A 107 -13.41 -3.48 3.58
CA VAL A 107 -14.79 -3.73 4.05
C VAL A 107 -15.23 -5.17 3.88
N ASP A 108 -14.58 -5.93 3.01
CA ASP A 108 -14.94 -7.32 2.77
C ASP A 108 -14.44 -8.23 3.89
N ILE A 109 -15.09 -9.37 4.07
CA ILE A 109 -14.66 -10.42 5.00
C ILE A 109 -14.55 -11.73 4.23
N ARG A 110 -13.51 -12.51 4.54
CA ARG A 110 -13.29 -13.82 3.92
C ARG A 110 -14.49 -14.76 4.13
N ILE A 111 -14.70 -15.65 3.17
CA ILE A 111 -15.70 -16.72 3.26
C ILE A 111 -15.26 -17.84 4.23
N ASN A 112 -16.23 -18.65 4.68
CA ASN A 112 -15.99 -19.75 5.63
C ASN A 112 -14.97 -20.78 5.11
N GLU A 113 -14.98 -21.06 3.81
CA GLU A 113 -14.06 -21.99 3.15
C GLU A 113 -12.61 -21.53 3.26
N HIS A 114 -12.38 -20.22 3.38
CA HIS A 114 -11.08 -19.57 3.48
C HIS A 114 -10.76 -19.11 4.93
N ILE A 115 -11.44 -19.64 5.95
CA ILE A 115 -11.28 -19.18 7.34
C ILE A 115 -9.83 -19.23 7.85
N THR A 116 -9.05 -20.20 7.37
CA THR A 116 -7.67 -20.43 7.81
C THR A 116 -6.65 -19.52 7.14
N TYR A 117 -6.95 -19.06 5.93
CA TYR A 117 -6.09 -18.24 5.09
C TYR A 117 -6.94 -17.63 3.96
N THR A 118 -6.79 -16.33 3.72
CA THR A 118 -7.42 -15.64 2.58
C THR A 118 -6.36 -15.12 1.60
N PRO A 119 -6.57 -15.26 0.28
CA PRO A 119 -5.72 -14.68 -0.76
C PRO A 119 -5.87 -13.16 -0.93
N ALA A 120 -6.76 -12.50 -0.18
CA ALA A 120 -7.00 -11.06 -0.24
C ALA A 120 -7.07 -10.43 1.17
N PRO A 121 -6.59 -9.20 1.37
CA PRO A 121 -6.82 -8.45 2.59
C PRO A 121 -8.32 -8.28 2.83
N ASP A 122 -8.74 -8.62 4.04
CA ASP A 122 -10.13 -8.53 4.50
C ASP A 122 -10.19 -7.77 5.84
N ILE A 123 -11.39 -7.51 6.34
CA ILE A 123 -11.57 -6.74 7.56
C ILE A 123 -10.92 -7.42 8.77
N ILE A 124 -10.81 -8.75 8.80
CA ILE A 124 -10.08 -9.46 9.86
C ILE A 124 -8.59 -9.12 9.78
N HIS A 125 -7.98 -9.19 8.61
CA HIS A 125 -6.57 -8.86 8.39
C HIS A 125 -6.27 -7.42 8.80
N GLU A 126 -7.04 -6.47 8.28
CA GLU A 126 -6.79 -5.06 8.50
C GLU A 126 -7.14 -4.60 9.91
N ALA A 127 -8.34 -4.96 10.39
CA ALA A 127 -8.79 -4.54 11.71
C ALA A 127 -8.09 -5.32 12.81
N ALA A 128 -8.07 -6.67 12.78
CA ALA A 128 -7.51 -7.46 13.87
C ALA A 128 -6.01 -7.77 13.72
N GLY A 129 -5.42 -7.60 12.53
CA GLY A 129 -3.98 -7.75 12.30
C GLY A 129 -3.21 -6.44 12.50
N HIS A 130 -3.50 -5.42 11.70
CA HIS A 130 -2.74 -4.16 11.71
C HIS A 130 -3.11 -3.21 12.85
N ALA A 131 -4.40 -2.93 13.02
CA ALA A 131 -4.84 -1.84 13.89
C ALA A 131 -4.38 -1.97 15.36
N PRO A 132 -4.35 -3.15 16.01
CA PRO A 132 -4.04 -3.24 17.44
C PRO A 132 -2.64 -2.71 17.79
N ILE A 133 -1.64 -3.02 16.96
CA ILE A 133 -0.25 -2.63 17.24
C ILE A 133 -0.04 -1.11 17.09
N ILE A 134 -0.91 -0.40 16.35
CA ILE A 134 -0.86 1.07 16.20
C ILE A 134 -1.02 1.79 17.56
N ALA A 135 -1.60 1.13 18.56
CA ALA A 135 -1.62 1.65 19.93
C ALA A 135 -0.21 1.85 20.54
N ASP A 136 0.80 1.13 20.05
CA ASP A 136 2.20 1.35 20.39
C ASP A 136 2.77 2.55 19.62
N ARG A 137 3.26 3.55 20.36
CA ARG A 137 3.76 4.80 19.78
C ARG A 137 4.94 4.58 18.85
N ASP A 138 5.89 3.71 19.21
CA ASP A 138 7.10 3.53 18.42
C ASP A 138 6.77 2.77 17.11
N TYR A 139 5.81 1.82 17.14
CA TYR A 139 5.30 1.16 15.94
C TYR A 139 4.50 2.12 15.05
N ALA A 140 3.59 2.90 15.62
CA ALA A 140 2.84 3.93 14.91
C ALA A 140 3.77 4.93 14.20
N GLU A 141 4.83 5.36 14.88
CA GLU A 141 5.84 6.21 14.26
C GLU A 141 6.59 5.51 13.12
N TYR A 142 6.95 4.23 13.29
CA TYR A 142 7.57 3.44 12.22
C TYR A 142 6.65 3.34 11.00
N LEU A 143 5.38 2.99 11.19
CA LEU A 143 4.40 2.81 10.11
C LEU A 143 4.15 4.13 9.33
N CYS A 144 4.06 5.25 10.04
CA CYS A 144 3.95 6.58 9.42
C CYS A 144 5.20 6.93 8.61
N SER A 145 6.40 6.76 9.18
CA SER A 145 7.67 6.99 8.47
C SER A 145 7.84 6.06 7.27
N TYR A 146 7.35 4.82 7.37
CA TYR A 146 7.31 3.87 6.28
C TYR A 146 6.49 4.41 5.11
N GLY A 147 5.25 4.85 5.37
CA GLY A 147 4.41 5.47 4.34
C GLY A 147 5.01 6.74 3.73
N GLU A 148 5.64 7.61 4.54
CA GLU A 148 6.30 8.84 4.07
C GLU A 148 7.45 8.57 3.09
N ILE A 149 8.21 7.50 3.33
CA ILE A 149 9.35 7.09 2.50
C ILE A 149 8.85 6.30 1.27
N ALA A 150 7.97 5.34 1.48
CA ALA A 150 7.49 4.44 0.43
C ALA A 150 6.67 5.17 -0.65
N LYS A 151 5.90 6.20 -0.29
CA LYS A 151 5.18 7.01 -1.30
C LYS A 151 6.11 7.78 -2.25
N LYS A 152 7.39 7.96 -1.90
CA LYS A 152 8.41 8.61 -2.75
C LYS A 152 9.25 7.61 -3.56
N ALA A 153 9.07 6.30 -3.33
CA ALA A 153 9.84 5.27 -3.99
C ALA A 153 9.57 5.23 -5.50
N ILE A 154 10.63 5.04 -6.30
CA ILE A 154 10.47 4.85 -7.74
C ILE A 154 9.91 3.44 -7.98
N GLN A 155 8.72 3.38 -8.58
CA GLN A 155 8.07 2.15 -9.00
C GLN A 155 8.30 1.90 -10.50
N SER A 156 8.67 0.67 -10.87
CA SER A 156 8.78 0.29 -12.28
C SER A 156 7.42 0.07 -12.92
N LYS A 157 7.33 0.28 -14.23
CA LYS A 157 6.12 -0.03 -15.01
C LYS A 157 5.71 -1.50 -14.90
N LYS A 158 6.66 -2.41 -14.69
CA LYS A 158 6.39 -3.82 -14.50
C LYS A 158 5.76 -4.07 -13.12
N ASP A 159 6.23 -3.40 -12.08
CA ASP A 159 5.63 -3.51 -10.74
C ASP A 159 4.15 -3.09 -10.77
N SER A 160 3.83 -2.01 -11.50
CA SER A 160 2.44 -1.57 -11.68
C SER A 160 1.58 -2.64 -12.39
N ILE A 161 2.13 -3.33 -13.40
CA ILE A 161 1.44 -4.42 -14.10
C ILE A 161 1.27 -5.64 -13.19
N GLN A 162 2.29 -6.02 -12.42
CA GLN A 162 2.22 -7.11 -11.47
C GLN A 162 1.16 -6.86 -10.40
N TYR A 163 1.13 -5.66 -9.85
CA TYR A 163 0.09 -5.23 -8.92
C TYR A 163 -1.32 -5.39 -9.51
N ASP A 164 -1.55 -4.89 -10.74
CA ASP A 164 -2.88 -4.99 -11.38
C ASP A 164 -3.32 -6.44 -11.60
N ILE A 165 -2.38 -7.35 -11.86
CA ILE A 165 -2.67 -8.78 -12.03
C ILE A 165 -3.00 -9.40 -10.67
N ILE A 166 -2.20 -9.16 -9.62
CA ILE A 166 -2.44 -9.67 -8.27
C ILE A 166 -3.83 -9.22 -7.80
N ARG A 167 -4.11 -7.91 -7.88
CA ARG A 167 -5.40 -7.36 -7.48
C ARG A 167 -6.56 -8.08 -8.17
N LYS A 168 -6.53 -8.17 -9.51
CA LYS A 168 -7.60 -8.83 -10.26
C LYS A 168 -7.74 -10.30 -9.89
N LEU A 169 -6.62 -11.00 -9.72
CA LEU A 169 -6.63 -12.41 -9.33
C LEU A 169 -7.27 -12.61 -7.95
N SER A 170 -6.92 -11.76 -6.98
CA SER A 170 -7.49 -11.80 -5.63
C SER A 170 -8.96 -11.43 -5.61
N ASP A 171 -9.36 -10.34 -6.28
CA ASP A 171 -10.77 -9.92 -6.39
C ASP A 171 -11.64 -11.05 -6.96
N MET A 172 -11.14 -11.80 -7.97
CA MET A 172 -11.87 -12.92 -8.56
C MET A 172 -11.90 -14.19 -7.71
N LYS A 173 -10.87 -14.44 -6.89
CA LYS A 173 -10.83 -15.64 -6.01
C LYS A 173 -11.77 -15.52 -4.81
N GLU A 174 -12.07 -14.30 -4.40
CA GLU A 174 -13.00 -14.01 -3.30
C GLU A 174 -14.43 -13.69 -3.77
N ASP A 175 -14.70 -13.59 -5.08
CA ASP A 175 -16.06 -13.43 -5.61
C ASP A 175 -16.66 -14.81 -5.96
N PRO A 176 -17.66 -15.31 -5.19
CA PRO A 176 -18.32 -16.57 -5.50
C PRO A 176 -19.02 -16.59 -6.87
N ASN A 177 -19.23 -15.42 -7.49
CA ASN A 177 -19.90 -15.25 -8.77
C ASN A 177 -18.92 -15.00 -9.93
N ALA A 178 -17.60 -15.11 -9.72
CA ALA A 178 -16.58 -14.87 -10.74
C ALA A 178 -16.65 -15.85 -11.92
N ASP A 179 -16.41 -15.37 -13.15
CA ASP A 179 -16.33 -16.23 -14.36
C ASP A 179 -15.06 -17.10 -14.35
N PRO A 180 -15.18 -18.45 -14.32
CA PRO A 180 -14.03 -19.36 -14.31
C PRO A 180 -13.10 -19.19 -15.51
N ASN A 181 -13.62 -18.80 -16.69
CA ASN A 181 -12.80 -18.61 -17.88
C ASN A 181 -11.93 -17.35 -17.79
N GLU A 182 -12.44 -16.30 -17.14
CA GLU A 182 -11.64 -15.09 -16.89
C GLU A 182 -10.57 -15.34 -15.84
N LEU A 183 -10.88 -16.12 -14.79
CA LEU A 183 -9.93 -16.46 -13.73
C LEU A 183 -8.72 -17.17 -14.32
N LYS A 184 -8.95 -18.18 -15.16
CA LYS A 184 -7.87 -18.92 -15.84
C LYS A 184 -6.98 -18.03 -16.71
N LYS A 185 -7.56 -17.07 -17.44
CA LYS A 185 -6.79 -16.13 -18.27
C LYS A 185 -5.88 -15.24 -17.42
N ILE A 186 -6.36 -14.81 -16.25
CA ILE A 186 -5.57 -13.99 -15.33
C ILE A 186 -4.46 -14.81 -14.67
N GLU A 187 -4.72 -16.08 -14.34
CA GLU A 187 -3.70 -17.03 -13.84
C GLU A 187 -2.59 -17.26 -14.87
N GLU A 188 -2.93 -17.52 -16.13
CA GLU A 188 -1.93 -17.67 -17.22
C GLU A 188 -1.10 -16.38 -17.42
N LYS A 189 -1.74 -15.20 -17.29
CA LYS A 189 -1.06 -13.91 -17.36
C LYS A 189 -0.13 -13.68 -16.16
N PHE A 190 -0.55 -14.11 -14.98
CA PHE A 190 0.26 -14.06 -13.76
C PHE A 190 1.55 -14.88 -13.94
N GLU A 191 1.47 -16.14 -14.32
CA GLU A 191 2.65 -16.99 -14.53
C GLU A 191 3.65 -16.39 -15.54
N LYS A 192 3.12 -15.82 -16.63
CA LYS A 192 3.96 -15.19 -17.66
C LYS A 192 4.70 -13.95 -17.15
N VAL A 193 4.02 -13.03 -16.46
CA VAL A 193 4.63 -11.77 -16.03
C VAL A 193 5.62 -11.97 -14.88
N PHE A 194 5.35 -12.94 -14.01
CA PHE A 194 6.18 -13.21 -12.82
C PHE A 194 7.41 -14.09 -13.11
N SER A 195 7.47 -14.76 -14.27
CA SER A 195 8.64 -15.56 -14.68
C SER A 195 9.73 -14.77 -15.42
N GLU A 196 9.43 -13.57 -15.89
CA GLU A 196 10.39 -12.71 -16.58
C GLU A 196 11.33 -12.00 -15.59
N ASP A 197 12.63 -11.97 -15.86
CA ASP A 197 13.58 -11.18 -15.08
C ASP A 197 13.35 -9.67 -15.28
N HIS A 198 13.65 -8.85 -14.27
CA HIS A 198 13.50 -7.39 -14.37
C HIS A 198 14.35 -6.62 -13.36
N TRP A 199 14.53 -5.33 -13.66
CA TRP A 199 15.14 -4.39 -12.73
C TRP A 199 14.30 -4.28 -11.44
N ILE A 200 14.93 -4.55 -10.30
CA ILE A 200 14.33 -4.39 -8.98
C ILE A 200 14.27 -2.90 -8.64
N SER A 201 13.06 -2.38 -8.47
CA SER A 201 12.81 -0.98 -8.15
C SER A 201 12.90 -0.72 -6.64
N GLU A 202 12.98 0.56 -6.25
CA GLU A 202 12.92 0.94 -4.83
C GLU A 202 11.58 0.58 -4.19
N ALA A 203 10.49 0.65 -4.97
CA ALA A 203 9.17 0.21 -4.51
C ALA A 203 9.14 -1.30 -4.25
N ASN A 204 9.84 -2.11 -5.06
CA ASN A 204 9.96 -3.56 -4.86
C ASN A 204 10.81 -3.89 -3.61
N GLU A 205 11.96 -3.24 -3.44
CA GLU A 205 12.81 -3.38 -2.24
C GLU A 205 12.04 -3.06 -0.96
N LEU A 206 11.28 -1.95 -0.97
CA LEU A 206 10.38 -1.62 0.14
C LEU A 206 9.27 -2.66 0.28
N SER A 207 8.62 -3.12 -0.79
CA SER A 207 7.61 -4.19 -0.66
C SER A 207 8.14 -5.42 0.10
N LYS A 208 9.39 -5.81 -0.14
CA LYS A 208 10.06 -6.88 0.61
C LYS A 208 10.31 -6.52 2.08
N MET A 209 10.76 -5.29 2.35
CA MET A 209 10.89 -4.80 3.73
C MET A 209 9.54 -4.81 4.46
N ASN A 210 8.47 -4.34 3.83
CA ASN A 210 7.11 -4.37 4.37
C ASN A 210 6.68 -5.82 4.68
N TRP A 211 6.90 -6.74 3.75
CA TRP A 211 6.60 -8.16 3.96
C TRP A 211 7.30 -8.72 5.20
N TRP A 212 8.61 -8.53 5.32
CA TRP A 212 9.38 -9.07 6.44
C TRP A 212 9.22 -8.30 7.76
N THR A 213 8.51 -7.17 7.75
CA THR A 213 8.28 -6.34 8.94
C THR A 213 6.80 -6.26 9.29
N ILE A 214 6.05 -5.43 8.57
CA ILE A 214 4.66 -5.10 8.84
C ILE A 214 3.75 -6.33 8.68
N GLU A 215 4.03 -7.23 7.73
CA GLU A 215 3.20 -8.43 7.49
C GLU A 215 3.65 -9.65 8.29
N TYR A 216 4.94 -9.98 8.24
CA TYR A 216 5.51 -11.23 8.77
C TYR A 216 6.61 -10.99 9.81
N GLY A 217 6.61 -9.82 10.46
CA GLY A 217 7.63 -9.46 11.43
C GLY A 217 7.51 -10.13 12.79
N LEU A 218 8.68 -10.43 13.36
CA LEU A 218 8.87 -10.88 14.73
C LEU A 218 9.70 -9.86 15.53
N ILE A 219 9.51 -9.80 16.84
CA ILE A 219 10.18 -8.84 17.73
C ILE A 219 10.73 -9.50 19.00
N GLY A 220 11.89 -9.04 19.47
CA GLY A 220 12.51 -9.47 20.72
C GLY A 220 13.71 -10.38 20.51
N ASP A 221 13.75 -11.49 21.26
CA ASP A 221 14.85 -12.45 21.23
C ASP A 221 14.73 -13.42 20.05
N LEU A 222 15.86 -13.89 19.51
CA LEU A 222 15.86 -14.81 18.36
C LEU A 222 15.38 -16.22 18.71
N GLU A 223 15.60 -16.68 19.94
CA GLU A 223 15.18 -18.00 20.42
C GLU A 223 13.71 -18.00 20.83
N ASN A 224 13.23 -16.89 21.41
CA ASN A 224 11.84 -16.74 21.85
C ASN A 224 11.22 -15.40 21.40
N PRO A 225 11.03 -15.19 20.09
CA PRO A 225 10.46 -13.96 19.57
C PRO A 225 8.96 -13.87 19.84
N LYS A 226 8.43 -12.64 19.78
CA LYS A 226 7.00 -12.33 19.77
C LYS A 226 6.52 -11.92 18.39
N ILE A 227 5.24 -12.20 18.11
CA ILE A 227 4.60 -11.88 16.83
C ILE A 227 4.11 -10.42 16.86
N TYR A 228 4.38 -9.65 15.80
CA TYR A 228 3.73 -8.34 15.59
C TYR A 228 3.24 -8.12 14.15
N GLY A 229 3.72 -8.91 13.18
CA GLY A 229 3.29 -8.79 11.79
C GLY A 229 1.81 -9.14 11.58
N ALA A 230 1.09 -8.34 10.81
CA ALA A 230 -0.36 -8.45 10.63
C ALA A 230 -0.80 -9.72 9.89
N GLY A 231 -0.05 -10.16 8.88
CA GLY A 231 -0.25 -11.46 8.22
C GLY A 231 -0.22 -12.62 9.21
N LEU A 232 0.74 -12.60 10.15
CA LEU A 232 0.79 -13.59 11.24
C LEU A 232 -0.32 -13.40 12.28
N LEU A 233 -0.69 -12.17 12.62
CA LEU A 233 -1.75 -11.87 13.60
C LEU A 233 -3.17 -12.17 13.07
N SER A 234 -3.32 -12.37 11.76
CA SER A 234 -4.60 -12.66 11.11
C SER A 234 -4.68 -14.06 10.48
N SER A 235 -3.59 -14.84 10.54
CA SER A 235 -3.50 -16.22 10.07
C SER A 235 -3.48 -17.21 11.23
N VAL A 236 -4.56 -17.98 11.39
CA VAL A 236 -4.70 -18.96 12.48
C VAL A 236 -3.69 -20.10 12.34
N GLY A 237 -3.46 -20.58 11.11
CA GLY A 237 -2.54 -21.67 10.82
C GLY A 237 -1.08 -21.24 10.94
N GLU A 238 -0.70 -20.18 10.23
CA GLU A 238 0.70 -19.77 10.10
C GLU A 238 1.26 -19.18 11.40
N SER A 239 0.43 -18.53 12.21
CA SER A 239 0.83 -18.03 13.53
C SER A 239 1.36 -19.11 14.46
N LEU A 240 0.85 -20.35 14.36
CA LEU A 240 1.36 -21.48 15.15
C LEU A 240 2.71 -21.97 14.61
N GLU A 241 2.83 -22.07 13.29
CA GLU A 241 4.00 -22.64 12.65
C GLU A 241 5.22 -21.71 12.67
N CYS A 242 4.98 -20.40 12.63
CA CYS A 242 6.02 -19.38 12.56
C CYS A 242 7.02 -19.42 13.72
N LEU A 243 6.59 -19.85 14.91
CA LEU A 243 7.42 -19.94 16.11
C LEU A 243 8.14 -21.28 16.25
N ASN A 244 7.84 -22.27 15.41
CA ASN A 244 8.53 -23.56 15.44
C ASN A 244 10.00 -23.43 15.03
N SER A 245 10.87 -24.30 15.56
CA SER A 245 12.31 -24.31 15.24
C SER A 245 12.65 -24.61 13.77
N LYS A 246 11.68 -25.11 12.99
CA LYS A 246 11.82 -25.36 11.55
C LYS A 246 11.89 -24.08 10.72
N VAL A 247 11.21 -23.02 11.15
CA VAL A 247 11.24 -21.71 10.48
C VAL A 247 12.50 -20.98 10.95
N LYS A 248 13.35 -20.52 10.04
CA LYS A 248 14.62 -19.85 10.39
C LYS A 248 14.36 -18.44 10.93
N LYS A 249 14.99 -18.07 12.05
CA LYS A 249 14.90 -16.73 12.65
C LYS A 249 16.16 -15.95 12.30
N ILE A 250 16.00 -14.82 11.63
CA ILE A 250 17.11 -13.99 11.12
C ILE A 250 17.06 -12.63 11.82
N PRO A 251 18.19 -12.09 12.34
CA PRO A 251 18.21 -10.73 12.85
C PRO A 251 17.79 -9.72 11.77
N MET A 252 16.91 -8.79 12.13
CA MET A 252 16.46 -7.74 11.22
C MET A 252 17.63 -6.84 10.78
N SER A 253 17.72 -6.59 9.47
CA SER A 253 18.67 -5.65 8.86
C SER A 253 18.15 -5.22 7.48
N ILE A 254 18.89 -4.35 6.78
CA ILE A 254 18.52 -3.92 5.41
C ILE A 254 18.52 -5.09 4.44
N ASP A 255 19.30 -6.15 4.70
CA ASP A 255 19.42 -7.33 3.85
C ASP A 255 18.07 -8.05 3.62
N CYS A 256 17.02 -7.72 4.38
CA CYS A 256 15.67 -8.23 4.11
C CYS A 256 15.12 -7.82 2.73
N ILE A 257 15.60 -6.71 2.15
CA ILE A 257 15.20 -6.28 0.80
C ILE A 257 15.75 -7.18 -0.31
N ASP A 258 16.77 -7.98 -0.01
CA ASP A 258 17.33 -8.96 -0.95
C ASP A 258 16.62 -10.33 -0.84
N GLN A 259 15.74 -10.49 0.15
CA GLN A 259 15.05 -11.73 0.42
C GLN A 259 13.67 -11.76 -0.27
N ASP A 260 13.55 -12.57 -1.32
CA ASP A 260 12.27 -12.88 -1.95
C ASP A 260 11.38 -13.74 -1.05
N TYR A 261 10.07 -13.66 -1.29
CA TYR A 261 9.03 -14.39 -0.56
C TYR A 261 8.01 -15.03 -1.52
N ASN A 262 7.34 -16.08 -1.04
CA ASN A 262 6.19 -16.67 -1.71
C ASN A 262 4.94 -16.41 -0.88
N ILE A 263 3.94 -15.75 -1.48
CA ILE A 263 2.67 -15.43 -0.83
C ILE A 263 1.77 -16.66 -0.66
N THR A 264 2.01 -17.75 -1.41
CA THR A 264 1.12 -18.92 -1.42
C THR A 264 1.58 -20.05 -0.51
N GLU A 265 2.72 -19.91 0.15
CA GLU A 265 3.35 -20.95 0.96
C GLU A 265 3.75 -20.39 2.33
N PRO A 266 3.79 -21.23 3.39
CA PRO A 266 4.31 -20.82 4.68
C PRO A 266 5.74 -20.30 4.60
N GLN A 267 6.04 -19.23 5.33
CA GLN A 267 7.37 -18.59 5.23
C GLN A 267 8.49 -19.48 5.79
N PRO A 268 9.55 -19.80 5.01
CA PRO A 268 10.65 -20.67 5.48
C PRO A 268 11.56 -19.97 6.51
N GLN A 269 11.57 -18.64 6.49
CA GLN A 269 12.34 -17.78 7.37
C GLN A 269 11.54 -16.54 7.73
N LEU A 270 11.85 -15.96 8.89
CA LEU A 270 11.27 -14.72 9.38
C LEU A 270 12.37 -13.85 10.00
N PHE A 271 12.16 -12.53 9.95
CA PHE A 271 13.09 -11.56 10.52
C PHE A 271 12.63 -11.09 11.89
N VAL A 272 13.58 -10.99 12.83
CA VAL A 272 13.36 -10.61 14.22
C VAL A 272 14.03 -9.26 14.48
N THR A 273 13.24 -8.22 14.74
CA THR A 273 13.75 -6.91 15.16
C THR A 273 13.92 -6.84 16.68
N LYS A 274 14.85 -5.99 17.15
CA LYS A 274 15.04 -5.77 18.59
C LYS A 274 13.94 -4.92 19.19
N SER A 275 13.43 -3.94 18.43
CA SER A 275 12.40 -2.99 18.86
C SER A 275 11.81 -2.25 17.66
N PHE A 276 10.65 -1.61 17.81
CA PHE A 276 10.11 -0.78 16.71
C PHE A 276 10.99 0.43 16.36
N LYS A 277 11.78 0.95 17.30
CA LYS A 277 12.80 1.97 17.02
C LYS A 277 13.90 1.45 16.09
N ASP A 278 14.34 0.21 16.29
CA ASP A 278 15.33 -0.46 15.45
C ASP A 278 14.80 -0.62 14.01
N LEU A 279 13.51 -0.95 13.82
CA LEU A 279 12.88 -0.94 12.49
C LEU A 279 12.95 0.44 11.82
N LYS A 280 12.60 1.51 12.57
CA LYS A 280 12.66 2.88 12.08
C LYS A 280 14.08 3.30 11.71
N ASP A 281 15.07 2.93 12.50
CA ASP A 281 16.48 3.22 12.21
C ASP A 281 16.96 2.50 10.94
N ILE A 282 16.56 1.25 10.74
CA ILE A 282 16.86 0.45 9.53
C ILE A 282 16.21 1.10 8.30
N LEU A 283 14.94 1.47 8.39
CA LEU A 283 14.22 2.16 7.32
C LEU A 283 14.85 3.51 6.98
N ILE A 284 15.20 4.32 7.99
CA ILE A 284 15.88 5.62 7.77
C ILE A 284 17.25 5.40 7.10
N LYS A 285 18.00 4.37 7.52
CA LYS A 285 19.28 4.02 6.91
C LYS A 285 19.12 3.64 5.45
N TYR A 286 18.12 2.83 5.10
CA TYR A 286 17.80 2.50 3.71
C TYR A 286 17.36 3.75 2.92
N SER A 287 16.51 4.61 3.49
CA SER A 287 16.02 5.82 2.78
C SER A 287 17.13 6.74 2.27
N LYS A 288 18.30 6.76 2.94
CA LYS A 288 19.46 7.56 2.53
C LYS A 288 20.08 7.09 1.20
N THR A 289 19.79 5.87 0.76
CA THR A 289 20.24 5.33 -0.54
C THR A 289 19.22 5.57 -1.65
N MET A 290 18.00 5.96 -1.31
CA MET A 290 16.92 6.16 -2.27
C MET A 290 17.11 7.43 -3.12
N ALA A 291 16.57 7.42 -4.32
CA ALA A 291 16.68 8.47 -5.33
C ALA A 291 16.17 9.83 -4.82
N PHE A 292 15.15 9.83 -3.96
CA PHE A 292 14.57 11.07 -3.43
C PHE A 292 15.47 11.75 -2.38
N LYS A 293 16.46 11.02 -1.84
CA LYS A 293 17.50 11.57 -0.95
C LYS A 293 18.80 11.86 -1.68
N THR A 294 19.14 11.06 -2.69
CA THR A 294 20.45 11.14 -3.37
C THR A 294 20.42 12.02 -4.62
N GLY A 295 19.28 12.07 -5.33
CA GLY A 295 19.16 12.78 -6.60
C GLY A 295 20.25 12.37 -7.61
N GLY A 296 20.74 13.37 -8.34
CA GLY A 296 21.87 13.22 -9.25
C GLY A 296 21.71 12.12 -10.30
N LYS A 297 22.83 11.64 -10.83
CA LYS A 297 22.87 10.65 -11.90
C LYS A 297 22.20 9.32 -11.51
N SER A 298 22.45 8.82 -10.30
CA SER A 298 21.89 7.55 -9.84
C SER A 298 20.35 7.60 -9.77
N GLY A 299 19.77 8.69 -9.26
CA GLY A 299 18.32 8.86 -9.24
C GLY A 299 17.71 8.96 -10.64
N ILE A 300 18.39 9.66 -11.55
CA ILE A 300 17.98 9.77 -12.96
C ILE A 300 18.00 8.42 -13.69
N GLU A 301 19.03 7.60 -13.47
CA GLU A 301 19.11 6.26 -14.05
C GLU A 301 17.99 5.35 -13.53
N LYS A 302 17.68 5.41 -12.23
CA LYS A 302 16.52 4.71 -11.65
C LYS A 302 15.20 5.18 -12.28
N ALA A 303 15.02 6.48 -12.49
CA ALA A 303 13.83 7.03 -13.13
C ALA A 303 13.68 6.56 -14.58
N ILE A 304 14.76 6.53 -15.37
CA ILE A 304 14.74 6.00 -16.75
C ILE A 304 14.38 4.52 -16.77
N ASN A 305 15.02 3.71 -15.92
CA ASN A 305 14.76 2.28 -15.83
C ASN A 305 13.32 1.96 -15.42
N SER A 306 12.70 2.84 -14.63
CA SER A 306 11.31 2.68 -14.19
C SER A 306 10.32 2.66 -15.34
N LYS A 307 10.58 3.41 -16.43
CA LYS A 307 9.63 3.63 -17.54
C LYS A 307 8.25 4.10 -17.05
N ASN A 308 8.22 4.77 -15.90
CA ASN A 308 7.02 5.26 -15.23
C ASN A 308 7.14 6.77 -14.98
N VAL A 309 6.05 7.40 -14.56
CA VAL A 309 6.07 8.80 -14.18
C VAL A 309 6.90 8.97 -12.92
N THR A 310 7.87 9.88 -12.98
CA THR A 310 8.73 10.28 -11.86
C THR A 310 8.84 11.79 -11.85
N THR A 311 9.27 12.33 -10.71
CA THR A 311 9.55 13.76 -10.56
C THR A 311 11.03 13.99 -10.31
N SER A 312 11.66 14.79 -11.16
CA SER A 312 13.02 15.30 -10.95
C SER A 312 12.98 16.69 -10.34
N VAL A 313 13.71 16.91 -9.25
CA VAL A 313 13.73 18.17 -8.50
C VAL A 313 15.08 18.85 -8.69
N TYR A 314 15.05 20.08 -9.20
CA TYR A 314 16.22 20.93 -9.33
C TYR A 314 16.61 21.55 -7.98
N ASP A 315 17.87 21.97 -7.86
CA ASP A 315 18.35 22.80 -6.74
C ASP A 315 17.69 24.18 -6.65
N SER A 316 16.94 24.60 -7.67
CA SER A 316 16.06 25.76 -7.63
C SER A 316 14.71 25.51 -6.96
N GLY A 317 14.35 24.25 -6.71
CA GLY A 317 13.02 23.84 -6.27
C GLY A 317 12.04 23.55 -7.41
N LEU A 318 12.40 23.80 -8.68
CA LEU A 318 11.59 23.38 -9.83
C LEU A 318 11.46 21.86 -9.85
N GLN A 319 10.22 21.38 -9.99
CA GLN A 319 9.87 19.97 -10.07
C GLN A 319 9.38 19.67 -11.49
N ILE A 320 9.90 18.62 -12.10
CA ILE A 320 9.51 18.18 -13.45
C ILE A 320 8.99 16.76 -13.36
N SER A 321 7.68 16.61 -13.52
CA SER A 321 6.97 15.34 -13.44
C SER A 321 6.65 14.81 -14.83
N GLY A 322 7.16 13.62 -15.16
CA GLY A 322 6.94 12.99 -16.45
C GLY A 322 7.65 11.64 -16.57
N THR A 323 7.52 10.98 -17.73
CA THR A 323 8.29 9.75 -17.99
C THR A 323 9.66 10.13 -18.53
N LEU A 324 10.70 9.97 -17.71
CA LEU A 324 12.06 10.27 -18.12
C LEU A 324 12.57 9.21 -19.10
N THR A 325 13.01 9.62 -20.29
CA THR A 325 13.40 8.70 -21.38
C THR A 325 14.90 8.62 -21.58
N ASN A 326 15.63 9.72 -21.37
CA ASN A 326 17.07 9.77 -21.53
C ASN A 326 17.71 10.96 -20.79
N TYR A 327 19.03 10.94 -20.62
CA TYR A 327 19.85 12.10 -20.27
C TYR A 327 21.06 12.20 -21.20
N ILE A 328 21.61 13.41 -21.32
CA ILE A 328 22.79 13.70 -22.14
C ILE A 328 23.87 14.28 -21.24
N ASN A 329 25.10 13.76 -21.41
CA ASN A 329 26.28 14.32 -20.76
C ASN A 329 26.95 15.35 -21.68
N ASP A 330 27.54 16.35 -21.07
CA ASP A 330 28.36 17.35 -21.74
C ASP A 330 29.76 16.82 -22.09
N ASN A 331 30.60 17.69 -22.64
CA ASN A 331 31.98 17.35 -23.02
C ASN A 331 32.87 16.99 -21.81
N ASN A 332 32.46 17.34 -20.59
CA ASN A 332 33.14 17.01 -19.34
C ASN A 332 32.60 15.72 -18.69
N LYS A 333 31.64 15.04 -19.33
CA LYS A 333 30.91 13.87 -18.83
C LYS A 333 29.97 14.16 -17.66
N GLU A 334 29.59 15.42 -17.47
CA GLU A 334 28.59 15.84 -16.49
C GLU A 334 27.20 15.91 -17.15
N MET A 335 26.16 15.55 -16.41
CA MET A 335 24.80 15.55 -16.92
C MET A 335 24.32 16.99 -17.19
N THR A 336 23.93 17.29 -18.43
CA THR A 336 23.57 18.66 -18.86
C THR A 336 22.17 18.78 -19.45
N TYR A 337 21.53 17.67 -19.82
CA TYR A 337 20.19 17.70 -20.40
C TYR A 337 19.39 16.45 -20.05
N LEU A 338 18.12 16.62 -19.72
CA LEU A 338 17.14 15.55 -19.50
C LEU A 338 16.08 15.57 -20.58
N SER A 339 15.63 14.39 -21.00
CA SER A 339 14.54 14.23 -21.95
C SER A 339 13.40 13.46 -21.31
N PHE A 340 12.23 14.08 -21.26
CA PHE A 340 10.97 13.49 -20.81
C PHE A 340 10.07 13.23 -22.01
N GLY A 341 9.40 12.08 -22.03
CA GLY A 341 8.44 11.69 -23.06
C GLY A 341 7.00 11.74 -22.55
N GLY A 342 6.07 11.94 -23.49
CA GLY A 342 4.64 12.05 -23.18
C GLY A 342 4.31 13.35 -22.45
N SER A 343 3.18 13.36 -21.74
CA SER A 343 2.76 14.55 -20.99
C SER A 343 3.67 14.84 -19.80
N VAL A 344 4.02 16.11 -19.61
CA VAL A 344 4.87 16.59 -18.50
C VAL A 344 4.15 17.69 -17.72
N GLN A 345 4.40 17.75 -16.41
CA GLN A 345 3.93 18.82 -15.53
C GLN A 345 5.14 19.47 -14.88
N LEU A 346 5.17 20.81 -14.89
CA LEU A 346 6.13 21.59 -14.10
C LEU A 346 5.44 22.08 -12.84
N SER A 347 6.07 21.86 -11.69
CA SER A 347 5.54 22.19 -10.38
C SER A 347 6.59 22.89 -9.51
N TYR A 348 6.12 23.56 -8.47
CA TYR A 348 6.95 24.11 -7.41
C TYR A 348 6.24 23.90 -6.07
N ASN A 349 6.97 23.40 -5.06
CA ASN A 349 6.39 23.02 -3.76
C ASN A 349 5.14 22.11 -3.89
N ASP A 350 5.23 21.07 -4.72
CA ASP A 350 4.16 20.08 -4.94
C ASP A 350 2.85 20.67 -5.50
N SER A 351 2.93 21.81 -6.20
CA SER A 351 1.80 22.45 -6.88
C SER A 351 2.15 22.80 -8.33
N GLU A 352 1.26 22.48 -9.27
CA GLU A 352 1.45 22.80 -10.69
C GLU A 352 1.67 24.30 -10.91
N LEU A 353 2.68 24.66 -11.71
CA LEU A 353 2.89 26.03 -12.15
C LEU A 353 1.82 26.41 -13.17
N GLU A 354 1.20 27.58 -12.98
CA GLU A 354 0.12 28.07 -13.84
C GLU A 354 0.52 28.03 -15.33
N GLY A 355 -0.23 27.26 -16.12
CA GLY A 355 -0.02 27.12 -17.56
C GLY A 355 1.03 26.08 -17.97
N HIS A 356 1.65 25.36 -17.04
CA HIS A 356 2.68 24.35 -17.32
C HIS A 356 2.28 22.92 -16.95
N GLY A 357 0.98 22.61 -17.04
CA GLY A 357 0.45 21.27 -16.85
C GLY A 357 0.58 20.35 -18.06
N THR A 358 0.07 19.12 -17.90
CA THR A 358 0.17 18.00 -18.86
C THR A 358 -0.38 18.28 -20.27
N LYS A 359 -1.32 19.24 -20.38
CA LYS A 359 -1.86 19.68 -21.67
C LYS A 359 -0.91 20.61 -22.44
N TYR A 360 -0.17 21.45 -21.73
CA TYR A 360 0.77 22.39 -22.36
C TYR A 360 2.04 21.66 -22.82
N HIS A 361 2.61 20.80 -21.96
CA HIS A 361 3.75 19.95 -22.32
C HIS A 361 3.30 18.54 -22.73
N SER A 362 2.45 18.42 -23.75
CA SER A 362 1.81 17.14 -24.10
C SER A 362 2.71 16.14 -24.85
N GLU A 363 3.75 16.63 -25.52
CA GLU A 363 4.61 15.81 -26.40
C GLU A 363 5.96 15.45 -25.78
N GLY A 364 6.27 15.98 -24.61
CA GLY A 364 7.53 15.77 -23.90
C GLY A 364 8.09 17.09 -23.37
N TYR A 365 9.25 16.99 -22.72
CA TYR A 365 9.96 18.15 -22.19
C TYR A 365 11.46 17.91 -22.20
N GLY A 366 12.23 18.92 -22.58
CA GLY A 366 13.68 18.89 -22.55
C GLY A 366 14.21 19.85 -21.49
N ALA A 367 14.96 19.35 -20.51
CA ALA A 367 15.35 20.14 -19.35
C ALA A 367 16.87 20.34 -19.32
N ALA A 368 17.33 21.58 -19.46
CA ALA A 368 18.74 21.93 -19.35
C ALA A 368 19.19 21.95 -17.88
N ILE A 369 20.41 21.48 -17.64
CA ILE A 369 21.08 21.45 -16.33
C ILE A 369 22.46 22.06 -16.50
N GLY A 370 22.81 22.96 -15.58
CA GLY A 370 24.22 23.29 -15.36
C GLY A 370 24.49 24.74 -15.00
N VAL A 371 25.75 25.10 -15.17
CA VAL A 371 26.32 26.38 -14.77
C VAL A 371 26.67 27.19 -16.01
N LEU A 372 26.37 28.49 -16.02
CA LEU A 372 26.73 29.37 -17.12
C LEU A 372 28.25 29.59 -17.19
N SER A 373 28.85 29.44 -18.36
CA SER A 373 30.31 29.53 -18.54
C SER A 373 30.86 30.93 -18.29
N LYS A 374 30.11 31.98 -18.64
CA LYS A 374 30.55 33.38 -18.49
C LYS A 374 30.54 33.88 -17.04
N ILE A 375 29.57 33.42 -16.24
CA ILE A 375 29.32 33.91 -14.88
C ILE A 375 29.75 32.90 -13.82
N ASN A 376 29.94 31.64 -14.20
CA ASN A 376 30.25 30.53 -13.31
C ASN A 376 29.21 30.35 -12.19
N LEU A 377 27.94 30.63 -12.51
CA LEU A 377 26.79 30.40 -11.64
C LEU A 377 25.68 29.69 -12.42
N PRO A 378 24.90 28.80 -11.78
CA PRO A 378 23.66 28.30 -12.35
C PRO A 378 22.61 29.41 -12.41
N LEU A 379 21.57 29.21 -13.24
CA LEU A 379 20.55 30.23 -13.48
C LEU A 379 19.84 30.66 -12.19
N ASN A 380 19.49 29.72 -11.32
CA ASN A 380 18.83 29.96 -10.02
C ASN A 380 19.71 30.67 -8.97
N GLN A 381 20.93 31.07 -9.30
CA GLN A 381 21.80 31.86 -8.41
C GLN A 381 22.13 33.23 -9.01
N LEU A 382 21.48 33.61 -10.10
CA LEU A 382 21.67 34.92 -10.71
C LEU A 382 20.94 35.99 -9.90
N ASN A 383 21.67 37.05 -9.52
CA ASN A 383 21.07 38.26 -8.98
C ASN A 383 20.63 39.20 -10.12
N ASN A 384 19.97 40.30 -9.76
CA ASN A 384 19.48 41.29 -10.73
C ASN A 384 20.57 41.83 -11.68
N ASN A 385 21.79 42.08 -11.16
CA ASN A 385 22.89 42.55 -12.00
C ASN A 385 23.31 41.50 -13.04
N HIS A 386 23.34 40.22 -12.66
CA HIS A 386 23.63 39.14 -13.59
C HIS A 386 22.54 39.01 -14.66
N ILE A 387 21.27 39.04 -14.26
CA ILE A 387 20.10 38.97 -15.16
C ILE A 387 20.14 40.10 -16.20
N GLU A 388 20.39 41.33 -15.76
CA GLU A 388 20.55 42.48 -16.66
C GLU A 388 21.74 42.30 -17.61
N SER A 389 22.90 41.88 -17.10
CA SER A 389 24.11 41.69 -17.92
C SER A 389 23.97 40.62 -19.00
N LEU A 390 23.13 39.60 -18.76
CA LEU A 390 22.83 38.54 -19.71
C LEU A 390 21.67 38.90 -20.65
N GLY A 391 21.01 40.04 -20.44
CA GLY A 391 19.83 40.44 -21.22
C GLY A 391 18.62 39.53 -20.99
N ILE A 392 18.53 38.87 -19.82
CA ILE A 392 17.37 38.03 -19.47
C ILE A 392 16.21 38.96 -19.08
N LYS A 393 15.55 39.51 -20.11
CA LYS A 393 14.44 40.45 -19.99
C LYS A 393 13.47 40.23 -21.13
N GLU A 394 12.17 40.37 -20.88
CA GLU A 394 11.14 40.19 -21.90
C GLU A 394 11.47 40.93 -23.21
N ASN A 395 11.18 40.27 -24.33
CA ASN A 395 11.43 40.68 -25.71
C ASN A 395 12.92 40.85 -26.10
N HIS A 396 13.87 40.44 -25.25
CA HIS A 396 15.29 40.47 -25.58
C HIS A 396 15.79 39.11 -26.08
N LYS A 397 16.71 39.14 -27.05
CA LYS A 397 17.40 37.94 -27.51
C LYS A 397 18.55 37.61 -26.57
N ILE A 398 18.64 36.34 -26.19
CA ILE A 398 19.70 35.83 -25.32
C ILE A 398 20.50 34.72 -26.02
N LEU A 399 21.75 34.59 -25.59
CA LEU A 399 22.63 33.47 -25.91
C LEU A 399 23.34 33.04 -24.62
N LEU A 400 22.83 31.98 -24.02
CA LEU A 400 23.35 31.39 -22.81
C LEU A 400 24.25 30.21 -23.17
N THR A 401 25.48 30.25 -22.69
CA THR A 401 26.44 29.15 -22.84
C THR A 401 26.71 28.55 -21.48
N PHE A 402 26.53 27.25 -21.36
CA PHE A 402 26.81 26.49 -20.16
C PHE A 402 28.22 25.90 -20.22
N ILE A 403 28.80 25.66 -19.06
CA ILE A 403 29.99 24.82 -18.92
C ILE A 403 29.67 23.46 -19.56
N GLY A 404 30.63 22.91 -20.31
CA GLY A 404 30.45 21.64 -21.01
C GLY A 404 29.93 21.75 -22.45
N GLY A 405 29.49 22.94 -22.89
CA GLY A 405 29.22 23.24 -24.30
C GLY A 405 27.74 23.28 -24.69
N LEU A 406 26.82 23.13 -23.74
CA LEU A 406 25.38 23.36 -24.01
C LEU A 406 25.14 24.85 -24.27
N ILE A 407 24.40 25.16 -25.34
CA ILE A 407 24.07 26.52 -25.75
C ILE A 407 22.55 26.62 -25.88
N VAL A 408 21.97 27.61 -25.20
CA VAL A 408 20.54 27.95 -25.30
C VAL A 408 20.43 29.36 -25.86
N SER A 409 19.65 29.52 -26.93
CA SER A 409 19.42 30.82 -27.56
C SER A 409 17.95 31.00 -27.90
N GLY A 410 17.45 32.23 -27.83
CA GLY A 410 16.04 32.51 -28.10
C GLY A 410 15.67 33.95 -27.71
N THR A 411 14.39 34.28 -27.80
CA THR A 411 13.84 35.56 -27.33
C THR A 411 13.07 35.33 -26.05
N VAL A 412 13.41 36.05 -24.98
CA VAL A 412 12.74 35.91 -23.67
C VAL A 412 11.29 36.37 -23.78
N LYS A 413 10.37 35.46 -23.47
CA LYS A 413 8.93 35.72 -23.41
C LYS A 413 8.48 36.06 -22.00
N LYS A 414 8.94 35.27 -21.02
CA LYS A 414 8.58 35.42 -19.61
C LYS A 414 9.69 34.86 -18.74
N VAL A 415 9.90 35.47 -17.58
CA VAL A 415 10.80 34.95 -16.53
C VAL A 415 9.96 34.73 -15.29
N LEU A 416 9.92 33.50 -14.80
CA LEU A 416 9.31 33.15 -13.53
C LEU A 416 10.37 33.26 -12.44
N MET A 417 10.18 34.20 -11.53
CA MET A 417 11.02 34.41 -10.35
C MET A 417 10.29 33.92 -9.10
N ILE A 418 10.99 33.19 -8.23
CA ILE A 418 10.52 32.81 -6.89
C ILE A 418 11.64 33.16 -5.91
N ASP A 419 11.32 33.90 -4.85
CA ASP A 419 12.28 34.41 -3.86
C ASP A 419 13.52 35.09 -4.51
N ASP A 420 13.27 35.97 -5.49
CA ASP A 420 14.29 36.69 -6.28
C ASP A 420 15.27 35.80 -7.07
N SER A 421 14.97 34.51 -7.21
CA SER A 421 15.71 33.55 -8.05
C SER A 421 14.90 33.15 -9.27
N PRO A 422 15.49 33.12 -10.49
CA PRO A 422 14.80 32.59 -11.65
C PRO A 422 14.63 31.07 -11.52
N VAL A 423 13.41 30.59 -11.76
CA VAL A 423 13.04 29.17 -11.69
C VAL A 423 12.71 28.63 -13.08
N LEU A 424 12.12 29.46 -13.95
CA LEU A 424 11.78 29.09 -15.32
C LEU A 424 11.90 30.31 -16.25
N ILE A 425 12.46 30.13 -17.45
CA ILE A 425 12.53 31.19 -18.48
C ILE A 425 11.86 30.67 -19.75
N SER A 426 10.72 31.24 -20.12
CA SER A 426 10.04 30.93 -21.38
C SER A 426 10.68 31.67 -22.55
N LEU A 427 11.01 30.95 -23.62
CA LEU A 427 11.72 31.45 -24.80
C LEU A 427 10.93 31.17 -26.09
N ASP A 428 10.73 32.20 -26.90
CA ASP A 428 10.24 32.06 -28.27
C ASP A 428 11.41 31.96 -29.26
N ASN A 429 11.20 31.28 -30.39
CA ASN A 429 12.22 31.01 -31.42
C ASN A 429 13.50 30.41 -30.81
N CYS A 430 13.33 29.44 -29.90
CA CYS A 430 14.42 28.90 -29.11
C CYS A 430 15.18 27.78 -29.84
N SER A 431 16.50 27.75 -29.68
CA SER A 431 17.33 26.60 -30.04
C SER A 431 18.20 26.20 -28.85
N VAL A 432 18.20 24.90 -28.55
CA VAL A 432 19.11 24.26 -27.60
C VAL A 432 20.05 23.35 -28.38
N LYS A 433 21.36 23.54 -28.19
CA LYS A 433 22.41 22.78 -28.86
C LYS A 433 23.43 22.26 -27.89
N LEU A 434 23.96 21.07 -28.16
CA LEU A 434 25.19 20.59 -27.57
C LEU A 434 26.14 20.26 -28.71
N ASN A 435 27.27 20.96 -28.80
CA ASN A 435 28.16 20.90 -29.97
C ASN A 435 27.39 21.21 -31.27
N GLU A 436 27.37 20.28 -32.23
CA GLU A 436 26.66 20.42 -33.52
C GLU A 436 25.23 19.88 -33.49
N ASP A 437 24.83 19.19 -32.42
CA ASP A 437 23.54 18.51 -32.32
C ASP A 437 22.46 19.44 -31.73
N TYR A 438 21.32 19.51 -32.41
CA TYR A 438 20.13 20.21 -31.91
C TYR A 438 19.36 19.31 -30.95
N LEU A 439 19.24 19.74 -29.71
CA LEU A 439 18.39 19.12 -28.68
C LEU A 439 16.98 19.73 -28.65
N TYR A 440 16.85 20.97 -29.09
CA TYR A 440 15.57 21.65 -29.31
C TYR A 440 15.69 22.62 -30.50
N LYS A 441 14.65 22.70 -31.32
CA LYS A 441 14.62 23.55 -32.51
C LYS A 441 13.50 24.59 -32.44
N PRO A 442 13.70 25.78 -33.05
CA PRO A 442 12.69 26.85 -33.03
C PRO A 442 11.33 26.43 -33.60
N GLU A 443 11.32 25.50 -34.56
CA GLU A 443 10.09 25.04 -35.21
C GLU A 443 9.21 24.18 -34.30
N TRP A 444 9.72 23.73 -33.14
CA TRP A 444 8.98 22.93 -32.17
C TRP A 444 8.15 23.79 -31.20
N GLY A 445 8.26 25.11 -31.29
CA GLY A 445 7.48 26.06 -30.52
C GLY A 445 8.25 26.75 -29.40
N PRO A 446 7.53 27.28 -28.38
CA PRO A 446 8.17 27.91 -27.24
C PRO A 446 8.89 26.87 -26.37
N TYR A 447 10.03 27.28 -25.83
CA TYR A 447 10.84 26.45 -24.94
C TYR A 447 10.86 27.06 -23.54
N ASP A 448 10.49 26.29 -22.54
CA ASP A 448 10.59 26.71 -21.15
C ASP A 448 11.90 26.18 -20.56
N LEU A 449 12.89 27.07 -20.41
CA LEU A 449 14.20 26.74 -19.87
C LEU A 449 14.13 26.56 -18.35
N SER A 450 14.34 25.33 -17.90
CA SER A 450 14.51 24.98 -16.48
C SER A 450 15.74 25.68 -15.89
N CYS A 451 15.55 26.46 -14.83
CA CYS A 451 16.65 27.14 -14.16
C CYS A 451 17.14 26.28 -13.00
N GLY A 452 18.29 25.64 -13.15
CA GLY A 452 19.00 25.01 -12.03
C GLY A 452 20.30 24.34 -12.44
N GLY A 453 21.19 24.17 -11.47
CA GLY A 453 22.55 23.67 -11.67
C GLY A 453 22.66 22.15 -11.55
N LYS A 454 21.74 21.51 -10.83
CA LYS A 454 21.77 20.06 -10.56
C LYS A 454 20.42 19.53 -10.12
N ILE A 455 20.26 18.21 -10.22
CA ILE A 455 19.11 17.47 -9.68
C ILE A 455 19.43 17.02 -8.26
N VAL A 456 18.65 17.50 -7.28
CA VAL A 456 18.87 17.24 -5.84
C VAL A 456 17.99 16.12 -5.30
N SER A 457 16.93 15.74 -6.02
CA SER A 457 16.02 14.65 -5.64
C SER A 457 15.32 14.10 -6.87
N VAL A 458 15.05 12.80 -6.88
CA VAL A 458 14.18 12.14 -7.86
C VAL A 458 13.23 11.20 -7.14
N PHE A 459 11.92 11.31 -7.31
CA PHE A 459 10.94 10.44 -6.64
C PHE A 459 9.88 9.89 -7.59
N GLY A 460 9.22 8.79 -7.21
CA GLY A 460 8.15 8.18 -7.98
C GLY A 460 6.86 9.00 -8.00
N GLY A 461 6.16 9.00 -9.14
CA GLY A 461 4.90 9.73 -9.33
C GLY A 461 5.07 11.23 -9.63
N PRO A 462 3.96 11.92 -9.96
CA PRO A 462 3.96 13.37 -10.16
C PRO A 462 4.09 14.15 -8.84
N ALA A 463 4.47 15.42 -8.95
CA ALA A 463 4.56 16.35 -7.83
C ALA A 463 3.17 16.80 -7.38
N ASP A 464 2.28 17.10 -8.32
CA ASP A 464 0.89 17.50 -8.09
C ASP A 464 -0.05 16.46 -8.72
N TRP A 465 -0.46 15.49 -7.91
CA TRP A 465 -1.30 14.36 -8.33
C TRP A 465 -2.66 14.81 -8.86
N ASP A 466 -3.31 15.75 -8.18
CA ASP A 466 -4.66 16.22 -8.51
C ASP A 466 -4.70 16.83 -9.91
N ASN A 467 -3.73 17.70 -10.24
CA ASN A 467 -3.71 18.37 -11.53
C ASN A 467 -3.09 17.49 -12.64
N TYR A 468 -2.15 16.60 -12.32
CA TYR A 468 -1.52 15.72 -13.31
C TYR A 468 -2.54 14.78 -13.98
N TYR A 469 -3.45 14.20 -13.19
CA TYR A 469 -4.48 13.26 -13.66
C TYR A 469 -5.85 13.89 -13.92
N LYS A 470 -6.05 15.18 -13.65
CA LYS A 470 -7.35 15.88 -13.84
C LYS A 470 -8.05 15.63 -15.18
N ASN A 471 -7.28 15.41 -16.25
CA ASN A 471 -7.78 15.15 -17.59
C ASN A 471 -7.70 13.66 -18.03
N ASN A 472 -7.14 12.79 -17.19
CA ASN A 472 -6.80 11.40 -17.49
C ASN A 472 -7.21 10.41 -16.38
N SER A 473 -7.93 10.84 -15.34
CA SER A 473 -8.44 9.91 -14.32
C SER A 473 -9.27 8.85 -15.02
N PRO A 474 -8.86 7.57 -15.01
CA PRO A 474 -9.74 6.51 -15.42
C PRO A 474 -10.95 6.62 -14.50
N THR A 475 -12.14 6.73 -15.08
CA THR A 475 -13.39 6.49 -14.35
C THR A 475 -13.40 5.02 -13.95
N LEU A 476 -12.63 4.67 -12.91
CA LEU A 476 -12.90 3.49 -12.10
C LEU A 476 -14.29 3.75 -11.53
N GLY A 477 -15.24 2.85 -11.80
CA GLY A 477 -16.56 2.94 -11.19
C GLY A 477 -16.42 3.10 -9.68
N THR A 478 -17.34 3.80 -9.05
CA THR A 478 -17.29 4.02 -7.59
C THR A 478 -17.18 2.65 -6.91
N PRO A 479 -16.10 2.38 -6.16
CA PRO A 479 -15.98 1.11 -5.49
C PRO A 479 -17.12 0.97 -4.48
N HIS A 480 -17.66 -0.24 -4.37
CA HIS A 480 -18.77 -0.54 -3.46
C HIS A 480 -18.47 -1.84 -2.72
N GLN A 481 -18.95 -1.91 -1.47
CA GLN A 481 -18.90 -3.13 -0.68
C GLN A 481 -19.77 -4.22 -1.34
N SER A 482 -19.26 -5.44 -1.42
CA SER A 482 -20.03 -6.61 -1.86
C SER A 482 -20.63 -7.34 -0.66
N THR A 483 -21.66 -8.16 -0.90
CA THR A 483 -22.19 -9.09 0.09
C THR A 483 -21.73 -10.51 -0.24
N ASN A 484 -21.47 -11.30 0.79
CA ASN A 484 -21.24 -12.75 0.66
C ASN A 484 -22.56 -13.53 0.54
N LEU A 485 -23.73 -12.86 0.61
CA LEU A 485 -25.02 -13.52 0.42
C LEU A 485 -25.21 -13.94 -1.04
N SER A 486 -25.43 -15.23 -1.26
CA SER A 486 -25.73 -15.83 -2.55
C SER A 486 -27.06 -16.58 -2.49
N LYS A 487 -27.56 -17.04 -3.64
CA LYS A 487 -28.78 -17.86 -3.67
C LYS A 487 -28.58 -19.20 -2.96
N GLU A 488 -27.36 -19.73 -3.03
CA GLU A 488 -26.96 -21.03 -2.48
C GLU A 488 -26.85 -21.00 -0.95
N ASN A 489 -26.43 -19.89 -0.35
CA ASN A 489 -26.24 -19.78 1.10
C ASN A 489 -27.36 -19.03 1.84
N THR A 490 -28.42 -18.61 1.15
CA THR A 490 -29.53 -17.86 1.77
C THR A 490 -30.23 -18.65 2.88
N GLU A 491 -30.53 -19.93 2.65
CA GLU A 491 -31.20 -20.79 3.65
C GLU A 491 -30.30 -21.04 4.87
N LEU A 492 -29.01 -21.31 4.63
CA LEU A 492 -28.01 -21.47 5.67
C LEU A 492 -27.87 -20.20 6.51
N ASN A 493 -27.82 -19.03 5.88
CA ASN A 493 -27.73 -17.75 6.56
C ASN A 493 -28.91 -17.50 7.52
N GLU A 494 -30.13 -17.93 7.18
CA GLU A 494 -31.26 -17.85 8.11
C GLU A 494 -31.09 -18.79 9.32
N LEU A 495 -30.46 -19.97 9.18
CA LEU A 495 -30.13 -20.81 10.33
C LEU A 495 -29.13 -20.13 11.27
N TYR A 496 -28.11 -19.47 10.72
CA TYR A 496 -27.15 -18.67 11.50
C TYR A 496 -27.87 -17.53 12.25
N LYS A 497 -28.82 -16.87 11.59
CA LYS A 497 -29.67 -15.84 12.20
C LYS A 497 -30.49 -16.38 13.36
N GLU A 498 -31.12 -17.53 13.20
CA GLU A 498 -31.88 -18.19 14.27
C GLU A 498 -30.98 -18.47 15.48
N VAL A 499 -29.80 -19.07 15.27
CA VAL A 499 -28.82 -19.33 16.35
C VAL A 499 -28.36 -18.05 17.03
N ARG A 500 -28.12 -16.98 16.26
CA ARG A 500 -27.73 -15.68 16.80
C ARG A 500 -28.83 -15.07 17.68
N ILE A 501 -30.08 -15.06 17.21
CA ILE A 501 -31.22 -14.56 17.99
C ILE A 501 -31.34 -15.34 19.31
N LEU A 502 -31.29 -16.68 19.26
CA LEU A 502 -31.34 -17.49 20.47
C LEU A 502 -30.20 -17.18 21.43
N ARG A 503 -28.99 -16.92 20.91
CA ARG A 503 -27.81 -16.57 21.71
C ARG A 503 -27.97 -15.20 22.38
N GLU A 504 -28.42 -14.20 21.64
CA GLU A 504 -28.62 -12.83 22.16
C GLU A 504 -29.78 -12.77 23.17
N ASP A 505 -30.79 -13.63 23.02
CA ASP A 505 -31.93 -13.76 23.93
C ASP A 505 -31.68 -14.67 25.14
N ASP A 506 -30.45 -15.20 25.31
CA ASP A 506 -30.06 -16.13 26.41
C ASP A 506 -31.03 -17.32 26.56
N ARG A 507 -31.38 -17.93 25.42
CA ARG A 507 -32.38 -19.02 25.37
C ARG A 507 -31.81 -20.35 25.86
N PRO A 508 -32.65 -21.27 26.39
CA PRO A 508 -32.18 -22.57 26.87
C PRO A 508 -31.48 -23.38 25.78
N SER A 509 -30.44 -24.13 26.15
CA SER A 509 -29.63 -24.91 25.20
C SER A 509 -30.43 -25.95 24.38
N ASN A 510 -31.58 -26.40 24.88
CA ASN A 510 -32.49 -27.29 24.15
C ASN A 510 -33.09 -26.65 22.89
N ASP A 511 -33.24 -25.32 22.85
CA ASP A 511 -33.84 -24.60 21.71
C ASP A 511 -32.95 -24.68 20.45
N TYR A 512 -31.67 -25.06 20.58
CA TYR A 512 -30.72 -25.20 19.48
C TYR A 512 -30.77 -26.57 18.79
N LEU A 513 -31.30 -27.61 19.45
CA LEU A 513 -31.34 -28.97 18.90
C LEU A 513 -32.19 -29.10 17.63
N PRO A 514 -33.37 -28.45 17.51
CA PRO A 514 -34.13 -28.45 16.26
C PRO A 514 -33.34 -27.83 15.09
N ILE A 515 -32.62 -26.74 15.33
CA ILE A 515 -31.79 -26.08 14.33
C ILE A 515 -30.64 -27.01 13.91
N LEU A 516 -29.99 -27.66 14.87
CA LEU A 516 -28.92 -28.62 14.59
C LEU A 516 -29.39 -29.80 13.74
N ASN A 517 -30.58 -30.32 14.00
CA ASN A 517 -31.17 -31.38 13.18
C ASN A 517 -31.46 -30.90 11.74
N LYS A 518 -31.92 -29.66 11.57
CA LYS A 518 -32.13 -29.06 10.25
C LYS A 518 -30.80 -28.88 9.51
N LEU A 519 -29.78 -28.37 10.19
CA LEU A 519 -28.42 -28.22 9.67
C LEU A 519 -27.86 -29.54 9.14
N TYR A 520 -27.96 -30.63 9.91
CA TYR A 520 -27.48 -31.95 9.47
C TYR A 520 -28.17 -32.48 8.20
N ASN A 521 -29.45 -32.14 7.98
CA ASN A 521 -30.21 -32.63 6.84
C ASN A 521 -30.02 -31.77 5.58
N GLU A 522 -29.95 -30.46 5.76
CA GLU A 522 -30.01 -29.49 4.66
C GLU A 522 -28.61 -28.95 4.29
N HIS A 523 -27.70 -28.86 5.26
CA HIS A 523 -26.36 -28.28 5.09
C HIS A 523 -25.29 -29.12 5.82
N PRO A 524 -25.13 -30.42 5.46
CA PRO A 524 -24.27 -31.36 6.18
C PRO A 524 -22.77 -31.06 6.12
N ASP A 525 -22.34 -30.07 5.34
CA ASP A 525 -20.94 -29.67 5.21
C ASP A 525 -20.60 -28.44 6.09
N ASP A 526 -21.59 -27.80 6.72
CA ASP A 526 -21.38 -26.62 7.55
C ASP A 526 -20.94 -26.99 8.97
N TRP A 527 -19.62 -26.97 9.17
CA TRP A 527 -19.01 -27.23 10.46
C TRP A 527 -18.98 -25.99 11.38
N LEU A 528 -19.10 -24.78 10.83
CA LEU A 528 -18.95 -23.54 11.58
C LEU A 528 -20.18 -23.28 12.48
N LEU A 529 -21.41 -23.44 11.97
CA LEU A 529 -22.63 -23.36 12.79
C LEU A 529 -22.66 -24.48 13.83
N CYS A 530 -22.17 -25.67 13.48
CA CYS A 530 -21.99 -26.76 14.44
C CYS A 530 -21.09 -26.33 15.62
N THR A 531 -19.99 -25.63 15.34
CA THR A 531 -19.12 -25.11 16.41
C THR A 531 -19.81 -24.04 17.25
N GLU A 532 -20.57 -23.13 16.65
CA GLU A 532 -21.33 -22.12 17.40
C GLU A 532 -22.34 -22.75 18.35
N ILE A 533 -23.09 -23.74 17.88
CA ILE A 533 -24.04 -24.49 18.72
C ILE A 533 -23.30 -25.27 19.80
N TYR A 534 -22.18 -25.92 19.47
CA TYR A 534 -21.39 -26.70 20.43
C TYR A 534 -20.92 -25.85 21.61
N GLU A 535 -20.37 -24.67 21.32
CA GLU A 535 -19.98 -23.71 22.35
C GLU A 535 -21.13 -23.38 23.31
N ILE A 536 -22.31 -23.10 22.77
CA ILE A 536 -23.46 -22.67 23.56
C ILE A 536 -23.93 -23.82 24.47
N ILE A 537 -24.15 -25.00 23.88
CA ILE A 537 -24.69 -26.14 24.63
C ILE A 537 -23.66 -26.78 25.57
N TYR A 538 -22.36 -26.49 25.40
CA TYR A 538 -21.29 -27.18 26.15
C TYR A 538 -21.48 -27.09 27.66
N SER A 539 -21.89 -25.91 28.13
CA SER A 539 -22.11 -25.60 29.54
C SER A 539 -23.36 -26.28 30.14
N ASP A 540 -24.28 -26.80 29.32
CA ASP A 540 -25.51 -27.44 29.80
C ASP A 540 -25.24 -28.88 30.29
N PRO A 541 -25.44 -29.19 31.58
CA PRO A 541 -25.19 -30.52 32.12
C PRO A 541 -26.20 -31.58 31.66
N SER A 542 -27.37 -31.19 31.14
CA SER A 542 -28.43 -32.11 30.70
C SER A 542 -28.16 -32.71 29.32
N LEU A 543 -27.38 -32.03 28.48
CA LEU A 543 -27.13 -32.39 27.08
C LEU A 543 -25.88 -33.27 26.87
N VAL A 544 -25.66 -34.26 27.75
CA VAL A 544 -24.43 -35.08 27.72
C VAL A 544 -24.28 -35.85 26.41
N LYS A 545 -25.38 -36.42 25.89
CA LYS A 545 -25.36 -37.24 24.68
C LYS A 545 -25.15 -36.37 23.44
N GLU A 546 -25.90 -35.28 23.36
CA GLU A 546 -25.93 -34.32 22.25
C GLU A 546 -24.56 -33.65 22.10
N LYS A 547 -23.94 -33.22 23.20
CA LYS A 547 -22.56 -32.70 23.20
C LYS A 547 -21.57 -33.69 22.63
N LYS A 548 -21.65 -34.96 23.04
CA LYS A 548 -20.74 -36.01 22.57
C LYS A 548 -20.92 -36.29 21.08
N GLU A 549 -22.16 -36.35 20.62
CA GLU A 549 -22.49 -36.55 19.20
C GLU A 549 -22.03 -35.38 18.35
N LEU A 550 -22.34 -34.14 18.75
CA LEU A 550 -21.91 -32.93 18.05
C LEU A 550 -20.38 -32.78 18.02
N LYS A 551 -19.68 -33.04 19.13
CA LYS A 551 -18.21 -33.07 19.16
C LYS A 551 -17.64 -34.06 18.15
N ASN A 552 -18.19 -35.27 18.09
CA ASN A 552 -17.72 -36.29 17.15
C ASN A 552 -17.96 -35.84 15.71
N TYR A 553 -19.13 -35.25 15.43
CA TYR A 553 -19.45 -34.70 14.11
C TYR A 553 -18.48 -33.60 13.69
N ILE A 554 -18.23 -32.60 14.55
CA ILE A 554 -17.23 -31.54 14.30
C ILE A 554 -15.83 -32.14 14.05
N LYS A 555 -15.44 -33.18 14.78
CA LYS A 555 -14.14 -33.85 14.60
C LYS A 555 -13.98 -34.56 13.25
N GLU A 556 -15.06 -34.92 12.57
CA GLU A 556 -14.98 -35.49 11.22
C GLU A 556 -14.40 -34.46 10.23
N PHE A 557 -14.74 -33.18 10.37
CA PHE A 557 -14.18 -32.10 9.55
C PHE A 557 -12.71 -31.82 9.85
N ALA A 558 -12.25 -32.10 11.07
CA ALA A 558 -10.84 -32.00 11.43
C ALA A 558 -9.96 -33.01 10.66
N LYS A 559 -10.52 -33.98 9.94
CA LYS A 559 -9.75 -34.83 9.01
C LYS A 559 -9.17 -34.05 7.83
N ASN A 560 -9.78 -32.90 7.47
CA ASN A 560 -9.18 -31.96 6.54
C ASN A 560 -7.98 -31.28 7.21
N LYS A 561 -6.81 -31.38 6.59
CA LYS A 561 -5.55 -30.81 7.11
C LYS A 561 -5.64 -29.30 7.35
N MET A 562 -6.37 -28.56 6.52
CA MET A 562 -6.53 -27.11 6.69
C MET A 562 -7.33 -26.80 7.96
N LEU A 563 -8.40 -27.56 8.23
CA LEU A 563 -9.29 -27.33 9.38
C LEU A 563 -8.79 -27.99 10.68
N PHE A 564 -7.86 -28.95 10.59
CA PHE A 564 -7.40 -29.73 11.75
C PHE A 564 -6.97 -28.86 12.93
N ASN A 565 -6.06 -27.91 12.71
CA ASN A 565 -5.55 -27.06 13.79
C ASN A 565 -6.63 -26.12 14.34
N VAL A 566 -7.46 -25.60 13.44
CA VAL A 566 -8.50 -24.62 13.73
C VAL A 566 -9.61 -25.22 14.60
N ILE A 567 -10.15 -26.38 14.18
CA ILE A 567 -11.19 -27.11 14.92
C ILE A 567 -10.68 -27.64 16.25
N ASN A 568 -9.50 -28.26 16.28
CA ASN A 568 -8.97 -28.81 17.54
C ASN A 568 -8.67 -27.72 18.56
N ARG A 569 -8.17 -26.55 18.11
CA ARG A 569 -7.96 -25.39 18.97
C ARG A 569 -9.27 -24.87 19.54
N PHE A 570 -10.31 -24.76 18.72
CA PHE A 570 -11.65 -24.40 19.19
C PHE A 570 -12.17 -25.37 20.26
N ILE A 571 -12.14 -26.68 19.99
CA ILE A 571 -12.60 -27.70 20.95
C ILE A 571 -11.83 -27.59 22.27
N ASN A 572 -10.49 -27.49 22.20
CA ASN A 572 -9.67 -27.37 23.40
C ASN A 572 -9.97 -26.09 24.20
N LEU A 573 -10.35 -25.00 23.54
CA LEU A 573 -10.72 -23.75 24.21
C LEU A 573 -12.12 -23.82 24.85
N VAL A 574 -13.07 -24.51 24.22
CA VAL A 574 -14.41 -24.71 24.79
C VAL A 574 -14.38 -25.67 25.98
N GLU A 575 -13.48 -26.66 25.95
CA GLU A 575 -13.37 -27.71 26.98
C GLU A 575 -12.39 -27.41 28.12
N ALA A 576 -11.61 -26.33 28.00
CA ALA A 576 -10.69 -25.85 29.03
C ALA A 576 -11.41 -25.05 30.10
#